data_AF-A0A7X5DIF9-F1
#
_entry.id   AF-A0A7X5DIF9-F1
#
_cell.length_a   1.000
_cell.length_b   1.000
_cell.length_c   1.000
_cell.angle_alpha   90.00
_cell.angle_beta   90.00
_cell.angle_gamma   90.00
#
_symmetry.space_group_name_H-M   'P 1'
#
loop_
_entity.id
_entity.type
_entity.pdbx_description
1 polymer ?
#
loop_
_entity_poly.entity_id
_entity_poly.type
_entity_poly.pdbx_seq_one_letter_code
_entity_poly.pdbx_strand_id
1 'polypeptide(L)'
;MNDAALQAALFPPKEKSTGGKYPIDHEFIEKEMGRRGMTMTLLWNEYCESATSAGKEPFMYSAFCQRHRRWAASNRISMHINRKPAEQMQVDWVGDTMEVVDPDTGELLKVYVFVACLPYSGYMYAEGFYDMRAESWIT
;
A
#
# COMPACT_ATOMS: atom_id res chain seq x y z
N MET A 1 -32.06 12.82 -46.05
CA MET A 1 -31.52 12.81 -44.67
C MET A 1 -30.73 11.52 -44.52
N ASN A 2 -29.47 11.59 -44.09
CA ASN A 2 -28.66 10.40 -43.82
C ASN A 2 -28.67 10.08 -42.32
N ASP A 3 -28.38 8.84 -41.96
CA ASP A 3 -28.39 8.38 -40.56
C ASP A 3 -27.40 9.15 -39.68
N ALA A 4 -26.28 9.61 -40.25
CA ALA A 4 -25.29 10.41 -39.55
C ALA A 4 -25.84 11.78 -39.09
N ALA A 5 -26.65 12.44 -39.93
CA ALA A 5 -27.28 13.71 -39.58
C ALA A 5 -28.37 13.52 -38.51
N LEU A 6 -29.11 12.41 -38.56
CA LEU A 6 -30.09 12.03 -37.53
C LEU A 6 -29.41 11.74 -36.19
N GLN A 7 -28.31 11.01 -36.19
CA GLN A 7 -27.54 10.70 -34.98
C GLN A 7 -26.98 11.96 -34.32
N ALA A 8 -26.45 12.91 -35.10
CA ALA A 8 -25.93 14.18 -34.58
C ALA A 8 -27.04 15.08 -34.01
N ALA A 9 -28.24 15.07 -34.61
CA ALA A 9 -29.38 15.84 -34.12
C ALA A 9 -30.00 15.25 -32.84
N LEU A 10 -30.03 13.92 -32.71
CA LEU A 10 -30.60 13.22 -31.56
C LEU A 10 -29.63 13.12 -30.37
N PHE A 11 -28.33 13.06 -30.64
CA PHE A 11 -27.28 12.94 -29.63
C PHE A 11 -26.22 14.03 -29.82
N PRO A 12 -26.56 15.31 -29.56
CA PRO A 12 -25.56 16.37 -29.59
C PRO A 12 -24.44 16.02 -28.59
N PRO A 13 -23.16 16.20 -28.97
CA PRO A 13 -22.06 15.93 -28.06
C PRO A 13 -22.23 16.78 -26.81
N LYS A 14 -22.44 16.12 -25.66
CA LYS A 14 -22.49 16.80 -24.37
C LYS A 14 -21.15 17.51 -24.18
N GLU A 15 -21.15 18.84 -24.20
CA GLU A 15 -20.00 19.62 -23.77
C GLU A 15 -19.56 19.10 -22.41
N LYS A 16 -18.28 18.74 -22.29
CA LYS A 16 -17.71 18.36 -21.00
C LYS A 16 -17.64 19.63 -20.15
N SER A 17 -18.74 19.92 -19.45
CA SER A 17 -18.77 20.91 -18.39
C SER A 17 -17.87 20.44 -17.25
N THR A 18 -16.58 20.76 -17.33
CA THR A 18 -15.66 20.71 -16.20
C THR A 18 -15.59 22.06 -15.48
N GLY A 19 -16.33 23.08 -15.95
CA GLY A 19 -16.22 24.46 -15.47
C GLY A 19 -16.78 24.72 -14.06
N GLY A 20 -17.58 23.81 -13.49
CA GLY A 20 -18.27 24.03 -12.20
C GLY A 20 -17.79 23.19 -11.02
N LYS A 21 -16.95 22.17 -11.24
CA LYS A 21 -16.54 21.25 -10.17
C LYS A 21 -15.34 21.78 -9.39
N TYR A 22 -15.37 21.65 -8.07
CA TYR A 22 -14.20 21.95 -7.25
C TYR A 22 -13.07 20.95 -7.54
N PRO A 23 -11.81 21.39 -7.69
CA PRO A 23 -10.70 20.48 -7.94
C PRO A 23 -10.40 19.63 -6.69
N ILE A 24 -9.99 18.38 -6.89
CA ILE A 24 -9.58 17.49 -5.81
C ILE A 24 -8.07 17.67 -5.58
N ASP A 25 -7.67 17.99 -4.35
CA ASP A 25 -6.27 17.96 -3.94
C ASP A 25 -5.87 16.52 -3.55
N HIS A 26 -5.32 15.79 -4.53
CA HIS A 26 -4.98 14.39 -4.34
C HIS A 26 -3.76 14.16 -3.45
N GLU A 27 -2.82 15.11 -3.39
CA GLU A 27 -1.62 15.01 -2.55
C GLU A 27 -1.99 15.18 -1.08
N PHE A 28 -2.85 16.15 -0.78
CA PHE A 28 -3.41 16.33 0.56
C PHE A 28 -4.16 15.07 1.03
N ILE A 29 -5.02 14.50 0.18
CA ILE A 29 -5.79 13.30 0.54
C ILE A 29 -4.87 12.12 0.82
N GLU A 30 -3.85 11.86 -0.01
CA GLU A 30 -2.91 10.75 0.21
C GLU A 30 -2.13 10.94 1.52
N LYS A 31 -1.69 12.18 1.81
CA LYS A 31 -0.99 12.51 3.05
C LYS A 31 -1.86 12.27 4.28
N GLU A 32 -3.11 12.74 4.25
CA GLU A 32 -4.03 12.61 5.37
C GLU A 32 -4.48 11.16 5.59
N MET A 33 -4.66 10.38 4.52
CA MET A 33 -4.98 8.95 4.62
C MET A 33 -3.93 8.12 5.38
N GLY A 34 -2.69 8.63 5.54
CA GLY A 34 -1.67 8.02 6.37
C GLY A 34 -1.83 8.27 7.88
N ARG A 35 -2.68 9.19 8.31
CA ARG A 35 -2.91 9.52 9.73
C ARG A 35 -3.91 8.54 10.37
N ARG A 36 -3.67 8.19 11.63
CA ARG A 36 -4.56 7.29 12.39
C ARG A 36 -5.97 7.88 12.48
N GLY A 37 -6.98 7.08 12.11
CA GLY A 37 -8.40 7.45 12.21
C GLY A 37 -8.96 8.17 10.99
N MET A 38 -8.14 8.45 9.96
CA MET A 38 -8.62 9.05 8.73
C MET A 38 -9.34 8.04 7.84
N THR A 39 -10.41 8.48 7.18
CA THR A 39 -11.19 7.69 6.24
C THR A 39 -11.47 8.47 4.96
N MET A 40 -11.62 7.76 3.84
CA MET A 40 -11.94 8.38 2.55
C MET A 40 -13.27 9.17 2.60
N THR A 41 -14.23 8.70 3.39
CA THR A 41 -15.52 9.38 3.61
C THR A 41 -15.33 10.70 4.36
N LEU A 42 -14.48 10.72 5.40
CA LEU A 42 -14.20 11.94 6.15
C LEU A 42 -13.53 13.00 5.26
N LEU A 43 -12.49 12.62 4.52
CA LEU A 43 -11.80 13.53 3.59
C LEU A 43 -12.71 14.01 2.45
N TRP A 44 -13.66 13.16 2.02
CA TRP A 44 -14.69 13.58 1.07
C TRP A 44 -15.64 14.63 1.65
N ASN A 45 -16.05 14.48 2.93
CA ASN A 45 -16.89 15.48 3.60
C ASN A 45 -16.16 16.84 3.69
N GLU A 46 -14.90 16.85 4.13
CA GLU A 46 -14.06 18.07 4.20
C GLU A 46 -13.88 18.72 2.82
N TYR A 47 -13.70 17.90 1.79
CA TYR A 47 -13.67 18.35 0.39
C TYR A 47 -15.00 18.99 -0.04
N CYS A 48 -16.14 18.41 0.35
CA CYS A 48 -17.46 18.97 0.05
C CYS A 48 -17.70 20.31 0.75
N GLU A 49 -17.25 20.45 1.99
CA GLU A 49 -17.27 21.72 2.73
C GLU A 49 -16.43 22.78 2.00
N SER A 50 -15.20 22.42 1.63
CA SER A 50 -14.29 23.30 0.89
C SER A 50 -14.87 23.74 -0.46
N ALA A 51 -15.53 22.83 -1.18
CA ALA A 51 -16.21 23.13 -2.43
C ALA A 51 -17.35 24.13 -2.23
N THR A 52 -18.16 23.91 -1.19
CA THR A 52 -19.29 24.78 -0.82
C THR A 52 -18.81 26.18 -0.45
N SER A 53 -17.76 26.30 0.37
CA SER A 53 -17.14 27.58 0.73
C SER A 53 -16.56 28.32 -0.47
N ALA A 54 -16.07 27.60 -1.48
CA ALA A 54 -15.56 28.17 -2.72
C ALA A 54 -16.66 28.47 -3.77
N GLY A 55 -17.94 28.23 -3.46
CA GLY A 55 -19.05 28.42 -4.39
C GLY A 55 -19.03 27.47 -5.59
N LYS A 56 -18.37 26.32 -5.47
CA LYS A 56 -18.24 25.30 -6.53
C LYS A 56 -18.94 24.01 -6.12
N GLU A 57 -19.33 23.23 -7.12
CA GLU A 57 -20.04 21.99 -6.85
C GLU A 57 -19.03 20.85 -6.57
N PRO A 58 -19.21 20.05 -5.49
CA PRO A 58 -18.34 18.92 -5.23
C PRO A 58 -18.57 17.76 -6.22
N PHE A 59 -17.60 16.85 -6.30
CA PHE A 59 -17.81 15.53 -6.86
C PHE A 59 -18.59 14.66 -5.85
N MET A 60 -19.52 13.85 -6.36
CA MET A 60 -20.13 12.78 -5.57
C MET A 60 -19.06 11.77 -5.11
N TYR A 61 -19.30 11.11 -3.97
CA TYR A 61 -18.34 10.23 -3.32
C TYR A 61 -17.71 9.17 -4.25
N SER A 62 -18.50 8.53 -5.10
CA SER A 62 -18.01 7.52 -6.05
C SER A 62 -17.04 8.10 -7.08
N ALA A 63 -17.36 9.29 -7.62
CA ALA A 63 -16.52 10.00 -8.59
C ALA A 63 -15.24 10.53 -7.95
N PHE A 64 -15.33 11.04 -6.71
CA PHE A 64 -14.19 11.45 -5.91
C PHE A 64 -13.21 10.28 -5.70
N CYS A 65 -13.71 9.16 -5.19
CA CYS A 65 -12.92 7.94 -4.99
C CYS A 65 -12.28 7.44 -6.30
N GLN A 66 -13.05 7.38 -7.39
CA GLN A 66 -12.54 6.91 -8.68
C GLN A 66 -11.40 7.81 -9.19
N ARG A 67 -11.56 9.13 -9.09
CA ARG A 67 -10.57 10.09 -9.56
C ARG A 67 -9.29 10.02 -8.73
N HIS A 68 -9.41 9.93 -7.41
CA HIS A 68 -8.25 9.76 -6.53
C HIS A 68 -7.54 8.43 -6.79
N ARG A 69 -8.25 7.32 -6.99
CA ARG A 69 -7.62 6.04 -7.38
C ARG A 69 -6.86 6.13 -8.70
N ARG A 70 -7.39 6.83 -9.71
CA ARG A 70 -6.69 7.03 -10.99
C ARG A 70 -5.43 7.88 -10.84
N TRP A 71 -5.52 8.95 -10.06
CA TRP A 71 -4.36 9.76 -9.70
C TRP A 71 -3.33 8.91 -8.95
N ALA A 72 -3.74 8.17 -7.93
CA ALA A 72 -2.86 7.31 -7.15
C ALA A 72 -2.20 6.24 -8.03
N ALA A 73 -2.92 5.60 -8.95
CA ALA A 73 -2.31 4.65 -9.89
C ALA A 73 -1.26 5.28 -10.82
N SER A 74 -1.38 6.58 -11.12
CA SER A 74 -0.44 7.30 -11.99
C SER A 74 0.75 7.90 -11.23
N ASN A 75 0.56 8.22 -9.94
CA ASN A 75 1.56 8.90 -9.09
C ASN A 75 2.23 7.97 -8.07
N ARG A 76 1.62 6.82 -7.76
CA ARG A 76 2.14 5.86 -6.79
C ARG A 76 3.06 4.90 -7.53
N ILE A 77 4.36 5.13 -7.41
CA ILE A 77 5.38 4.13 -7.71
C ILE A 77 5.32 3.07 -6.59
N SER A 78 4.21 2.32 -6.49
CA SER A 78 4.20 1.11 -5.68
C SER A 78 4.86 0.03 -6.52
N MET A 79 6.12 -0.29 -6.21
CA MET A 79 6.78 -1.45 -6.75
C MET A 79 6.15 -2.68 -6.09
N HIS A 80 5.03 -3.16 -6.65
CA HIS A 80 4.40 -4.40 -6.19
C HIS A 80 5.36 -5.54 -6.54
N ILE A 81 6.12 -6.02 -5.56
CA ILE A 81 7.01 -7.15 -5.72
C ILE A 81 6.14 -8.41 -5.75
N ASN A 82 5.83 -8.87 -6.95
CA ASN A 82 5.20 -10.18 -7.14
C ASN A 82 6.17 -11.26 -6.65
N ARG A 83 5.67 -12.16 -5.80
CA ARG A 83 6.42 -13.31 -5.29
C ARG A 83 5.68 -14.55 -5.72
N LYS A 84 6.37 -15.54 -6.29
CA LYS A 84 5.75 -16.85 -6.50
C LYS A 84 5.96 -17.72 -5.26
N PRO A 85 4.97 -18.54 -4.88
CA PRO A 85 5.14 -19.50 -3.80
C PRO A 85 6.37 -20.39 -4.06
N ALA A 86 7.17 -20.64 -3.02
CA ALA A 86 8.35 -21.51 -3.06
C ALA A 86 9.47 -21.14 -4.06
N GLU A 87 9.43 -19.97 -4.72
CA GLU A 87 10.48 -19.52 -5.65
C GLU A 87 11.65 -18.84 -4.92
N GLN A 88 11.38 -18.18 -3.81
CA GLN A 88 12.37 -17.44 -3.02
C GLN A 88 12.15 -17.67 -1.53
N MET A 89 13.25 -17.63 -0.78
CA MET A 89 13.29 -17.60 0.67
C MET A 89 14.24 -16.48 1.09
N GLN A 90 13.86 -15.70 2.11
CA GLN A 90 14.70 -14.67 2.70
C GLN A 90 15.29 -15.23 3.99
N VAL A 91 16.58 -15.03 4.21
CA VAL A 91 17.32 -15.58 5.34
C VAL A 91 18.19 -14.49 5.93
N ASP A 92 18.30 -14.47 7.26
CA ASP A 92 19.16 -13.53 7.99
C ASP A 92 19.51 -14.07 9.38
N TRP A 93 20.48 -13.42 10.02
CA TRP A 93 20.75 -13.58 11.44
C TRP A 93 20.17 -12.43 12.24
N VAL A 94 19.58 -12.73 13.39
CA VAL A 94 19.19 -11.70 14.35
C VAL A 94 20.45 -11.00 14.85
N GLY A 95 20.48 -9.67 14.76
CA GLY A 95 21.64 -8.87 15.17
C GLY A 95 21.92 -8.95 16.68
N ASP A 96 20.86 -9.11 17.48
CA ASP A 96 20.97 -9.37 18.91
C ASP A 96 21.19 -10.85 19.19
N THR A 97 22.13 -11.15 20.08
CA THR A 97 22.48 -12.51 20.47
C THR A 97 21.85 -12.85 21.82
N MET A 98 21.43 -14.11 21.98
CA MET A 98 20.85 -14.64 23.22
C MET A 98 21.90 -15.44 24.00
N GLU A 99 21.55 -15.82 25.23
CA GLU A 99 22.37 -16.70 26.06
C GLU A 99 21.52 -17.86 26.59
N VAL A 100 22.11 -19.05 26.62
CA VAL A 100 21.54 -20.26 27.22
C VAL A 100 22.52 -20.78 28.26
N VAL A 101 22.01 -21.19 29.41
CA VAL A 101 22.83 -21.78 30.48
C VAL A 101 23.03 -23.26 30.17
N ASP A 102 24.28 -23.70 30.13
CA ASP A 102 24.63 -25.11 30.11
C ASP A 102 24.21 -25.76 31.44
N PRO A 103 23.34 -26.78 31.43
CA PRO A 103 22.83 -27.39 32.66
C PRO A 103 23.88 -28.18 33.44
N ASP A 104 24.95 -28.65 32.79
CA ASP A 104 25.99 -29.48 33.40
C ASP A 104 27.13 -28.62 33.97
N THR A 105 27.50 -27.54 33.28
CA THR A 105 28.63 -26.68 33.66
C THR A 105 28.20 -25.37 34.33
N GLY A 106 26.96 -24.92 34.10
CA GLY A 106 26.47 -23.61 34.52
C GLY A 106 27.03 -22.44 33.70
N GLU A 107 27.77 -22.71 32.62
CA GLU A 107 28.32 -21.67 31.75
C GLU A 107 27.23 -21.00 30.90
N LEU A 108 27.39 -19.70 30.63
CA LEU A 108 26.54 -18.95 29.71
C LEU A 108 27.06 -19.15 28.29
N LEU A 109 26.31 -19.89 27.48
CA LEU A 109 26.59 -20.12 26.07
C LEU A 109 25.87 -19.10 25.21
N LYS A 110 26.64 -18.38 24.40
CA LYS A 110 26.11 -17.41 23.46
C LYS A 110 25.40 -18.12 22.29
N VAL A 111 24.21 -17.66 21.96
CA VAL A 111 23.35 -18.20 20.90
C VAL A 111 23.04 -17.12 19.87
N TYR A 112 23.21 -17.48 18.61
CA TYR A 112 22.85 -16.69 17.43
C TYR A 112 21.57 -17.27 16.85
N VAL A 113 20.59 -16.43 16.52
CA VAL A 113 19.31 -16.89 15.98
C VAL A 113 19.31 -16.71 14.47
N PHE A 114 19.24 -17.82 13.74
CA PHE A 114 18.98 -17.85 12.31
C PHE A 114 17.48 -17.71 12.08
N VAL A 115 17.09 -16.89 11.10
CA VAL A 115 15.69 -16.70 10.71
C VAL A 115 15.54 -16.85 9.20
N ALA A 116 14.53 -17.61 8.79
CA ALA A 116 14.11 -17.73 7.40
C ALA A 116 12.64 -17.37 7.23
N CYS A 117 12.28 -16.77 6.10
CA CYS A 117 10.90 -16.41 5.77
C CYS A 117 10.58 -16.72 4.31
N LEU A 118 9.42 -17.35 4.08
CA LEU A 118 8.82 -17.49 2.76
C LEU A 118 8.01 -16.22 2.46
N PRO A 119 8.47 -15.32 1.58
CA PRO A 119 7.92 -13.99 1.49
C PRO A 119 6.57 -13.94 0.76
N TYR A 120 6.13 -15.06 0.16
CA TYR A 120 4.77 -15.21 -0.38
C TYR A 120 3.74 -15.47 0.73
N SER A 121 4.02 -16.41 1.64
CA SER A 121 3.10 -16.84 2.69
C SER A 121 3.31 -16.12 4.03
N GLY A 122 4.47 -15.47 4.22
CA GLY A 122 4.90 -14.96 5.52
C GLY A 122 5.25 -16.05 6.52
N TYR A 123 5.42 -17.30 6.07
CA TYR A 123 5.79 -18.41 6.95
C TYR A 123 7.24 -18.28 7.39
N MET A 124 7.48 -18.34 8.71
CA MET A 124 8.77 -18.09 9.32
C MET A 124 9.34 -19.34 9.99
N TYR A 125 10.65 -19.46 9.93
CA TYR A 125 11.47 -20.44 10.65
C TYR A 125 12.50 -19.70 11.49
N ALA A 126 12.75 -20.17 12.70
CA ALA A 126 13.78 -19.60 13.57
C ALA A 126 14.46 -20.71 14.37
N GLU A 127 15.78 -20.68 14.42
CA GLU A 127 16.60 -21.67 15.13
C GLU A 127 17.85 -21.04 15.73
N GLY A 128 18.24 -21.50 16.92
CA GLY A 128 19.41 -21.03 17.65
C GLY A 128 20.65 -21.89 17.37
N PHE A 129 21.77 -21.24 17.08
CA PHE A 129 23.07 -21.85 16.84
C PHE A 129 24.14 -21.24 17.74
N TYR A 130 25.19 -21.99 18.05
CA TYR A 130 26.33 -21.49 18.85
C TYR A 130 27.39 -20.74 18.02
N ASP A 131 27.27 -20.79 16.69
CA ASP A 131 28.09 -20.01 15.76
C ASP A 131 27.29 -19.61 14.50
N MET A 132 27.93 -18.85 13.61
CA MET A 132 27.33 -18.36 12.35
C MET A 132 28.08 -18.91 11.12
N ARG A 133 28.73 -20.08 11.25
CA ARG A 133 29.54 -20.69 10.18
C ARG A 133 28.65 -21.33 9.13
N ALA A 134 29.26 -21.67 8.00
CA ALA A 134 28.56 -22.22 6.83
C ALA A 134 27.67 -23.44 7.15
N GLU A 135 28.08 -24.28 8.10
CA GLU A 135 27.30 -25.43 8.54
C GLU A 135 25.95 -25.01 9.14
N SER A 136 25.94 -23.97 9.99
CA SER A 136 24.75 -23.39 10.59
C SER A 136 23.82 -22.68 9.61
N TRP A 137 24.25 -22.48 8.35
CA TRP A 137 23.39 -21.93 7.28
C TRP A 137 22.64 -23.00 6.49
N ILE A 138 23.07 -24.26 6.54
CA ILE A 138 22.62 -25.34 5.64
C ILE A 138 22.07 -26.57 6.36
N THR A 139 21.87 -26.47 7.67
CA THR A 139 21.42 -27.59 8.52
C THR A 139 19.96 -27.95 8.27
#